data_AF-A0A059LIF9-F1
#
_entry.id   AF-A0A059LIF9-F1
#
_cell.length_a   1.000
_cell.length_b   1.000
_cell.length_c   1.000
_cell.angle_alpha   90.00
_cell.angle_beta   90.00
_cell.angle_gamma   90.00
#
_symmetry.space_group_name_H-M   'P 1'
#
loop_
_entity.id
_entity.type
_entity.pdbx_description
1 polymer ?
#
loop_
_entity_poly.entity_id
_entity_poly.type
_entity_poly.pdbx_seq_one_letter_code
_entity_poly.pdbx_strand_id
1 'polypeptide(L)'
;LDGRSGPVPRVYVGVLSACANRARRDAVRASWGSHPLWARVRFFLELPTKDAIVESNGAEPFNGTAPPPPHGSSAPPAKAVDEALLAKIQEEQREKGDLVLLPSQREAYHNIVYQTLELLRFAAAAEELDVTHVLKVDDDSHVHADRLLQAVLFAQQEFGNGTEAGGEAAVKKESVHLFLGHVEAGGQPNRDPQSQWYVDPMDWPAGRPFPAWAHGAGYVLSIDLAREVAAGAALMASRPERDRRLFPLEDVAVGSWVEWVARDRGWVVHALSDARFDFAGCRSLDVVSHYVAAEAQACLWTSGGDCRKCRVRGNKWADPSGALRSRLARLKKGRRRVDAGGGAQAA
;
A
#
# COMPACT_ATOMS: atom_id res chain seq x y z
N LEU A 1 -6.15 -22.27 14.85
CA LEU A 1 -4.70 -22.00 14.87
C LEU A 1 -4.00 -22.99 15.80
N ASP A 2 -4.36 -24.28 15.74
CA ASP A 2 -3.91 -25.27 16.72
C ASP A 2 -2.61 -25.92 16.27
N GLY A 3 -1.55 -25.72 17.07
CA GLY A 3 -0.38 -26.60 17.08
C GLY A 3 0.90 -26.10 16.41
N ARG A 4 1.03 -24.82 16.02
CA ARG A 4 2.33 -24.27 15.53
C ARG A 4 2.92 -23.29 16.54
N SER A 5 4.07 -23.65 17.08
CA SER A 5 4.80 -22.97 18.16
C SER A 5 5.52 -21.69 17.70
N GLY A 6 4.75 -20.63 17.42
CA GLY A 6 5.28 -19.28 17.21
C GLY A 6 4.35 -18.24 17.84
N PRO A 7 4.88 -17.07 18.25
CA PRO A 7 4.04 -15.97 18.73
C PRO A 7 3.08 -15.53 17.62
N VAL A 8 1.80 -15.37 17.96
CA VAL A 8 0.77 -14.91 17.02
C VAL A 8 1.11 -13.48 16.57
N PRO A 9 1.07 -13.15 15.26
CA PRO A 9 1.37 -11.81 14.79
C PRO A 9 0.35 -10.82 15.33
N ARG A 10 0.84 -9.74 15.95
CA ARG A 10 0.04 -8.57 16.32
C ARG A 10 0.15 -7.54 15.20
N VAL A 11 -0.95 -7.32 14.48
CA VAL A 11 -0.95 -6.50 13.26
C VAL A 11 -1.65 -5.17 13.51
N TYR A 12 -0.96 -4.06 13.25
CA TYR A 12 -1.58 -2.73 13.15
C TYR A 12 -2.12 -2.55 11.74
N VAL A 13 -3.41 -2.27 11.60
CA VAL A 13 -4.05 -2.09 10.31
C VAL A 13 -4.33 -0.61 10.06
N GLY A 14 -3.75 -0.08 8.99
CA GLY A 14 -4.14 1.22 8.47
C GLY A 14 -4.92 1.06 7.18
N VAL A 15 -6.09 1.69 7.16
CA VAL A 15 -7.00 1.72 6.01
C VAL A 15 -6.97 3.11 5.41
N LEU A 16 -6.49 3.24 4.18
CA LEU A 16 -6.52 4.51 3.47
C LEU A 16 -7.94 4.77 2.98
N SER A 17 -8.46 5.95 3.27
CA SER A 17 -9.85 6.30 2.95
C SER A 17 -9.96 7.78 2.59
N ALA A 18 -11.04 8.12 1.88
CA ALA A 18 -11.37 9.49 1.53
C ALA A 18 -12.43 10.07 2.47
N CYS A 19 -12.48 11.39 2.66
CA CYS A 19 -13.48 12.00 3.55
C CYS A 19 -14.92 11.57 3.22
N ALA A 20 -15.28 11.54 1.94
CA ALA A 20 -16.60 11.15 1.49
C ALA A 20 -16.97 9.66 1.75
N ASN A 21 -15.99 8.79 2.03
CA ASN A 21 -16.17 7.33 2.07
C ASN A 21 -16.65 6.78 3.44
N ARG A 22 -17.49 7.51 4.18
CA ARG A 22 -18.05 7.06 5.47
C ARG A 22 -18.65 5.65 5.38
N ALA A 23 -19.44 5.38 4.34
CA ALA A 23 -20.09 4.08 4.16
C ALA A 23 -19.08 2.93 3.99
N ARG A 24 -17.95 3.16 3.32
CA ARG A 24 -16.89 2.15 3.18
C ARG A 24 -16.21 1.87 4.52
N ARG A 25 -15.88 2.93 5.28
CA ARG A 25 -15.31 2.79 6.63
C ARG A 25 -16.25 2.04 7.57
N ASP A 26 -17.53 2.39 7.58
CA ASP A 26 -18.54 1.70 8.38
C ASP A 26 -18.67 0.23 7.97
N ALA A 27 -18.59 -0.08 6.67
CA ALA A 27 -18.60 -1.46 6.19
C ALA A 27 -17.36 -2.24 6.65
N VAL A 28 -16.16 -1.64 6.64
CA VAL A 28 -14.94 -2.24 7.20
C VAL A 28 -15.11 -2.50 8.71
N ARG A 29 -15.57 -1.51 9.48
CA ARG A 29 -15.82 -1.63 10.93
C ARG A 29 -16.80 -2.75 11.25
N ALA A 30 -17.88 -2.89 10.48
CA ALA A 30 -18.92 -3.88 10.67
C ALA A 30 -18.55 -5.29 10.17
N SER A 31 -17.37 -5.46 9.57
CA SER A 31 -16.93 -6.71 8.95
C SER A 31 -15.51 -7.09 9.40
N TRP A 32 -14.58 -7.29 8.47
CA TRP A 32 -13.23 -7.79 8.74
C TRP A 32 -12.39 -6.87 9.62
N GLY A 33 -12.70 -5.57 9.67
CA GLY A 33 -12.02 -4.61 10.54
C GLY A 33 -12.31 -4.85 12.03
N SER A 34 -13.37 -5.59 12.37
CA SER A 34 -13.71 -5.96 13.75
C SER A 34 -12.99 -7.22 14.25
N HIS A 35 -12.17 -7.86 13.42
CA HIS A 35 -11.54 -9.12 13.79
C HIS A 35 -10.64 -8.96 15.05
N PRO A 36 -10.82 -9.80 16.09
CA PRO A 36 -10.28 -9.54 17.42
C PRO A 36 -8.75 -9.69 17.54
N LEU A 37 -8.09 -10.26 16.53
CA LEU A 37 -6.62 -10.41 16.54
C LEU A 37 -5.88 -9.21 15.94
N TRP A 38 -6.58 -8.18 15.47
CA TRP A 38 -5.93 -6.91 15.12
C TRP A 38 -5.46 -6.19 16.37
N ALA A 39 -4.22 -5.69 16.34
CA ALA A 39 -3.70 -4.86 17.43
C ALA A 39 -4.43 -3.50 17.45
N ARG A 40 -4.71 -2.95 16.27
CA ARG A 40 -5.48 -1.72 16.06
C ARG A 40 -5.95 -1.66 14.61
N VAL A 41 -7.09 -1.03 14.38
CA VAL A 41 -7.50 -0.55 13.05
C VAL A 41 -7.69 0.96 13.12
N ARG A 42 -7.11 1.70 12.18
CA ARG A 42 -7.29 3.14 12.00
C ARG A 42 -7.54 3.48 10.53
N PHE A 43 -8.32 4.53 10.30
CA PHE A 43 -8.58 5.07 8.97
C PHE A 43 -7.79 6.36 8.77
N PHE A 44 -6.98 6.45 7.72
CA PHE A 44 -6.16 7.62 7.41
C PHE A 44 -6.84 8.42 6.31
N LEU A 45 -7.17 9.68 6.57
CA LEU A 45 -7.92 10.55 5.67
C LEU A 45 -7.17 11.87 5.47
N GLU A 46 -7.23 12.41 4.26
CA GLU A 46 -6.82 13.80 4.02
C GLU A 46 -7.97 14.77 4.22
N LEU A 47 -7.78 15.73 5.12
CA LEU A 47 -8.70 16.85 5.30
C LEU A 47 -8.28 18.01 4.40
N PRO A 48 -9.18 18.52 3.54
CA PRO A 48 -8.97 19.80 2.89
C PRO A 48 -8.89 20.92 3.95
N THR A 49 -7.75 21.60 4.08
CA THR A 49 -7.59 22.74 5.00
C THR A 49 -7.91 24.06 4.31
N LYS A 50 -8.45 25.04 5.07
CA LYS A 50 -8.66 26.42 4.57
C LYS A 50 -7.33 27.17 4.40
N ASP A 51 -6.33 26.84 5.22
CA ASP A 51 -5.07 27.57 5.35
C ASP A 51 -3.86 26.63 5.31
N ALA A 52 -3.28 26.37 4.13
CA ALA A 52 -1.85 26.04 4.07
C ALA A 52 -1.14 27.16 3.32
N ILE A 53 -1.13 28.33 3.96
CA ILE A 53 -0.07 29.31 3.82
C ILE A 53 0.68 29.31 5.15
N VAL A 54 1.88 28.75 5.11
CA VAL A 54 3.04 28.94 5.99
C VAL A 54 2.79 29.64 7.34
N GLU A 55 2.99 28.90 8.44
CA GLU A 55 3.60 29.46 9.65
C GLU A 55 4.88 28.67 9.97
N SER A 56 5.97 29.02 9.27
CA SER A 56 7.32 28.82 9.77
C SER A 56 7.60 29.92 10.80
N ASN A 57 7.33 29.65 12.08
CA ASN A 57 7.87 30.50 13.13
C ASN A 57 9.34 30.13 13.36
N GLY A 58 10.23 30.97 12.82
CA GLY A 58 11.59 31.14 13.31
C GLY A 58 12.72 30.59 12.45
N ALA A 59 12.85 31.05 11.20
CA ALA A 59 14.17 31.15 10.55
C ALA A 59 14.15 32.26 9.49
N GLU A 60 15.12 33.16 9.58
CA GLU A 60 15.37 34.35 8.75
C GLU A 60 15.19 34.15 7.23
N PRO A 61 14.78 35.20 6.48
CA PRO A 61 14.48 35.09 5.06
C PRO A 61 15.72 34.85 4.21
N PHE A 62 15.79 33.68 3.57
CA PHE A 62 16.77 33.41 2.52
C PHE A 62 16.37 34.17 1.25
N ASN A 63 17.14 35.21 0.92
CA ASN A 63 16.96 36.00 -0.29
C ASN A 63 17.49 35.21 -1.50
N GLY A 64 16.64 34.37 -2.09
CA GLY A 64 16.91 33.64 -3.32
C GLY A 64 15.68 33.65 -4.20
N THR A 65 15.67 34.47 -5.24
CA THR A 65 14.61 34.53 -6.24
C THR A 65 14.49 33.18 -6.96
N ALA A 66 13.41 32.44 -6.71
CA ALA A 66 13.03 31.30 -7.52
C ALA A 66 12.71 31.75 -8.96
N PRO A 67 13.09 30.98 -10.00
CA PRO A 67 12.71 31.29 -11.38
C PRO A 67 11.19 31.17 -11.56
N PRO A 68 10.58 32.00 -12.42
CA PRO A 68 9.13 31.96 -12.63
C PRO A 68 8.70 30.61 -13.24
N PRO A 69 7.50 30.11 -12.89
CA PRO A 69 6.97 28.88 -13.44
C PRO A 69 6.76 28.99 -14.97
N PRO A 70 6.96 27.90 -15.73
CA PRO A 70 6.68 27.90 -17.16
C PRO A 70 5.21 28.22 -17.42
N HIS A 71 4.99 29.11 -18.38
CA HIS A 71 3.70 29.68 -18.75
C HIS A 71 2.59 28.64 -18.97
N GLY A 72 1.43 28.85 -18.33
CA GLY A 72 0.14 28.42 -18.90
C GLY A 72 -0.73 27.44 -18.12
N SER A 73 -0.34 26.93 -16.96
CA SER A 73 -1.25 26.16 -16.09
C SER A 73 -1.49 26.92 -14.79
N SER A 74 -2.50 27.79 -14.76
CA SER A 74 -3.06 28.23 -13.48
C SER A 74 -3.50 26.98 -12.73
N ALA A 75 -2.87 26.71 -11.58
CA ALA A 75 -3.40 25.71 -10.66
C ALA A 75 -4.89 26.05 -10.45
N PRO A 76 -5.82 25.08 -10.61
CA PRO A 76 -7.23 25.34 -10.36
C PRO A 76 -7.36 25.89 -8.93
N PRO A 77 -8.22 26.90 -8.71
CA PRO A 77 -8.38 27.49 -7.38
C PRO A 77 -8.67 26.39 -6.36
N ALA A 78 -8.03 26.48 -5.18
CA ALA A 78 -8.31 25.59 -4.07
C ALA A 78 -9.84 25.54 -3.88
N LYS A 79 -10.43 24.35 -3.99
CA LYS A 79 -11.87 24.19 -3.73
C LYS A 79 -12.11 24.64 -2.29
N ALA A 80 -13.08 25.53 -2.09
CA ALA A 80 -13.52 25.91 -0.76
C ALA A 80 -13.76 24.65 0.08
N VAL A 81 -13.24 24.64 1.30
CA VAL A 81 -13.46 23.54 2.24
C VAL A 81 -14.97 23.36 2.43
N ASP A 82 -15.46 22.14 2.17
CA ASP A 82 -16.85 21.78 2.43
C ASP A 82 -17.04 21.65 3.94
N GLU A 83 -17.52 22.72 4.58
CA GLU A 83 -17.75 22.78 6.03
C GLU A 83 -18.75 21.70 6.49
N ALA A 84 -19.71 21.32 5.65
CA ALA A 84 -20.66 20.27 5.97
C ALA A 84 -19.99 18.89 5.97
N LEU A 85 -19.06 18.64 5.05
CA LEU A 85 -18.23 17.42 5.06
C LEU A 85 -17.32 17.40 6.29
N LEU A 86 -16.68 18.52 6.63
CA LEU A 86 -15.82 18.60 7.83
C LEU A 86 -16.60 18.31 9.11
N ALA A 87 -17.82 18.84 9.26
CA ALA A 87 -18.68 18.57 10.41
C ALA A 87 -19.02 17.08 10.54
N LYS A 88 -19.30 16.39 9.41
CA LYS A 88 -19.55 14.93 9.39
C LYS A 88 -18.32 14.12 9.80
N ILE A 89 -17.12 14.54 9.39
CA ILE A 89 -15.86 13.88 9.78
C ILE A 89 -15.58 14.10 11.27
N GLN A 90 -15.81 15.30 11.78
CA GLN A 90 -15.66 15.59 13.22
C GLN A 90 -16.65 14.79 14.06
N GLU A 91 -17.89 14.65 13.59
CA GLU A 91 -18.90 13.80 14.21
C GLU A 91 -18.47 12.33 14.19
N GLU A 92 -18.05 11.80 13.05
CA GLU A 92 -17.49 10.45 12.93
C GLU A 92 -16.34 10.22 13.91
N GLN A 93 -15.39 11.16 13.97
CA GLN A 93 -14.24 11.03 14.84
C GLN A 93 -14.64 11.04 16.31
N ARG A 94 -15.63 11.84 16.70
CA ARG A 94 -16.17 11.86 18.06
C ARG A 94 -16.90 10.55 18.41
N GLU A 95 -17.60 9.95 17.45
CA GLU A 95 -18.32 8.69 17.64
C GLU A 95 -17.41 7.46 17.66
N LYS A 96 -16.41 7.41 16.77
CA LYS A 96 -15.62 6.21 16.47
C LYS A 96 -14.19 6.29 17.00
N GLY A 97 -13.62 7.49 17.08
CA GLY A 97 -12.29 7.73 17.62
C GLY A 97 -11.16 7.00 16.89
N ASP A 98 -11.36 6.65 15.62
CA ASP A 98 -10.48 5.79 14.82
C ASP A 98 -9.99 6.42 13.51
N LEU A 99 -10.30 7.69 13.27
CA LEU A 99 -9.73 8.45 12.17
C LEU A 99 -8.39 9.09 12.58
N VAL A 100 -7.44 9.05 11.66
CA VAL A 100 -6.25 9.88 11.62
C VAL A 100 -6.44 10.88 10.49
N LEU A 101 -6.45 12.15 10.84
CA LEU A 101 -6.80 13.24 9.93
C LEU A 101 -5.53 14.01 9.56
N LEU A 102 -5.13 13.91 8.30
CA LEU A 102 -3.95 14.57 7.77
C LEU A 102 -4.36 15.93 7.16
N PRO A 103 -3.75 17.05 7.57
CA PRO A 103 -3.98 18.32 6.91
C PRO A 103 -3.44 18.28 5.48
N SER A 104 -4.27 18.61 4.49
CA SER A 104 -3.92 18.64 3.07
C SER A 104 -4.57 19.83 2.38
N GLN A 105 -3.88 20.40 1.39
CA GLN A 105 -4.46 21.46 0.55
C GLN A 105 -5.57 20.94 -0.38
N ARG A 106 -5.51 19.66 -0.77
CA ARG A 106 -6.51 19.03 -1.62
C ARG A 106 -6.35 17.51 -1.58
N GLU A 107 -7.45 16.81 -1.39
CA GLU A 107 -7.47 15.35 -1.56
C GLU A 107 -7.18 15.00 -3.03
N ALA A 108 -6.09 14.26 -3.25
CA ALA A 108 -5.63 13.84 -4.56
C ALA A 108 -4.99 12.46 -4.50
N TYR A 109 -5.15 11.68 -5.56
CA TYR A 109 -4.55 10.33 -5.67
C TYR A 109 -3.05 10.31 -5.36
N HIS A 110 -2.31 11.33 -5.81
CA HIS A 110 -0.87 11.45 -5.59
C HIS A 110 -0.48 11.76 -4.13
N ASN A 111 -1.43 12.08 -3.26
CA ASN A 111 -1.14 12.33 -1.86
C ASN A 111 -1.33 11.09 -0.97
N ILE A 112 -1.86 9.98 -1.52
CA ILE A 112 -2.00 8.69 -0.81
C ILE A 112 -0.67 8.27 -0.16
N VAL A 113 0.46 8.60 -0.79
CA VAL A 113 1.80 8.39 -0.24
C VAL A 113 2.03 9.04 1.14
N TYR A 114 1.42 10.20 1.42
CA TYR A 114 1.50 10.86 2.72
C TYR A 114 0.62 10.14 3.76
N GLN A 115 -0.58 9.69 3.37
CA GLN A 115 -1.42 8.86 4.24
C GLN A 115 -0.70 7.57 4.63
N THR A 116 0.00 6.93 3.69
CA THR A 116 0.85 5.77 3.96
C THR A 116 1.99 6.10 4.91
N LEU A 117 2.71 7.21 4.71
CA LEU A 117 3.79 7.58 5.61
C LEU A 117 3.28 7.82 7.05
N GLU A 118 2.15 8.52 7.20
CA GLU A 118 1.54 8.72 8.52
C GLU A 118 1.02 7.41 9.12
N LEU A 119 0.49 6.50 8.33
CA LEU A 119 0.15 5.15 8.77
C LEU A 119 1.34 4.46 9.41
N LEU A 120 2.50 4.47 8.73
CA LEU A 120 3.71 3.84 9.25
C LEU A 120 4.22 4.53 10.52
N ARG A 121 4.13 5.86 10.61
CA ARG A 121 4.47 6.64 11.81
C ARG A 121 3.60 6.28 13.01
N PHE A 122 2.28 6.21 12.81
CA PHE A 122 1.35 5.84 13.87
C PHE A 122 1.57 4.40 14.34
N ALA A 123 1.82 3.48 13.43
CA ALA A 123 2.12 2.09 13.79
C ALA A 123 3.46 1.98 14.54
N ALA A 124 4.50 2.70 14.09
CA ALA A 124 5.82 2.75 14.71
C ALA A 124 5.78 3.30 16.14
N ALA A 125 4.92 4.29 16.40
CA ALA A 125 4.76 4.95 17.70
C ALA A 125 3.86 4.18 18.68
N ALA A 126 3.10 3.17 18.22
CA ALA A 126 2.17 2.39 19.04
C ALA A 126 2.89 1.28 19.83
N GLU A 127 3.92 1.65 20.59
CA GLU A 127 4.75 0.71 21.37
C GLU A 127 3.93 -0.08 22.39
N GLU A 128 2.87 0.51 22.94
CA GLU A 128 1.98 -0.11 23.92
C GLU A 128 1.15 -1.28 23.37
N LEU A 129 1.13 -1.47 22.06
CA LEU A 129 0.32 -2.50 21.40
C LEU A 129 1.12 -3.74 21.01
N ASP A 130 2.43 -3.80 21.31
CA ASP A 130 3.34 -4.88 20.91
C ASP A 130 3.19 -5.24 19.43
N VAL A 131 3.07 -4.22 18.56
CA VAL A 131 2.89 -4.41 17.12
C VAL A 131 4.09 -5.14 16.55
N THR A 132 3.84 -6.19 15.77
CA THR A 132 4.87 -6.96 15.08
C THR A 132 4.89 -6.68 13.58
N HIS A 133 3.73 -6.34 13.01
CA HIS A 133 3.55 -6.09 11.59
C HIS A 133 2.54 -4.98 11.37
N VAL A 134 2.64 -4.32 10.23
CA VAL A 134 1.74 -3.27 9.79
C VAL A 134 1.11 -3.69 8.48
N LEU A 135 -0.21 -3.68 8.40
CA LEU A 135 -0.97 -3.90 7.18
C LEU A 135 -1.47 -2.56 6.64
N LYS A 136 -1.11 -2.23 5.40
CA LYS A 136 -1.76 -1.16 4.63
C LYS A 136 -2.76 -1.78 3.65
N VAL A 137 -3.97 -1.24 3.63
CA VAL A 137 -5.03 -1.56 2.67
C VAL A 137 -5.85 -0.31 2.34
N ASP A 138 -6.68 -0.39 1.31
CA ASP A 138 -7.63 0.67 0.94
C ASP A 138 -9.03 0.39 1.52
N ASP A 139 -9.90 1.39 1.56
CA ASP A 139 -11.27 1.25 2.08
C ASP A 139 -12.23 0.41 1.21
N ASP A 140 -11.80 -0.01 0.02
CA ASP A 140 -12.42 -1.05 -0.81
C ASP A 140 -11.61 -2.35 -0.84
N SER A 141 -10.77 -2.59 0.16
CA SER A 141 -10.17 -3.91 0.40
C SER A 141 -11.03 -4.75 1.34
N HIS A 142 -11.06 -6.06 1.13
CA HIS A 142 -11.59 -7.04 2.07
C HIS A 142 -10.47 -7.97 2.53
N VAL A 143 -10.14 -7.91 3.82
CA VAL A 143 -9.05 -8.70 4.40
C VAL A 143 -9.60 -9.99 4.99
N HIS A 144 -9.12 -11.13 4.50
CA HIS A 144 -9.36 -12.42 5.12
C HIS A 144 -8.42 -12.62 6.31
N ALA A 145 -8.81 -12.08 7.48
CA ALA A 145 -7.96 -11.93 8.65
C ALA A 145 -7.17 -13.20 9.03
N ASP A 146 -7.85 -14.35 9.13
CA ASP A 146 -7.19 -15.63 9.44
C ASP A 146 -6.14 -16.03 8.41
N ARG A 147 -6.41 -15.79 7.12
CA ARG A 147 -5.49 -16.13 6.03
C ARG A 147 -4.30 -15.18 6.00
N LEU A 148 -4.51 -13.90 6.30
CA LEU A 148 -3.43 -12.92 6.45
C LEU A 148 -2.49 -13.31 7.60
N LEU A 149 -3.04 -13.59 8.78
CA LEU A 149 -2.26 -13.98 9.95
C LEU A 149 -1.49 -15.27 9.70
N GLN A 150 -2.09 -16.24 9.01
CA GLN A 150 -1.38 -17.44 8.56
C GLN A 150 -0.25 -17.09 7.59
N ALA A 151 -0.49 -16.27 6.56
CA ALA A 151 0.55 -15.88 5.60
C ALA A 151 1.75 -15.21 6.29
N VAL A 152 1.50 -14.32 7.25
CA VAL A 152 2.55 -13.68 8.07
C VAL A 152 3.29 -14.71 8.91
N LEU A 153 2.58 -15.61 9.61
CA LEU A 153 3.20 -16.69 10.39
C LEU A 153 4.10 -17.60 9.54
N PHE A 154 3.64 -17.96 8.34
CA PHE A 154 4.43 -18.76 7.40
C PHE A 154 5.72 -18.05 7.00
N ALA A 155 5.64 -16.76 6.62
CA ALA A 155 6.81 -15.98 6.29
C ALA A 155 7.80 -15.89 7.47
N GLN A 156 7.30 -15.69 8.69
CA GLN A 156 8.14 -15.67 9.89
C GLN A 156 8.83 -17.01 10.19
N GLN A 157 8.19 -18.13 9.85
CA GLN A 157 8.76 -19.47 10.03
C GLN A 157 9.78 -19.81 8.94
N GLU A 158 9.52 -19.37 7.72
CA GLU A 158 10.39 -19.63 6.57
C GLU A 158 11.71 -18.84 6.65
N PHE A 159 11.64 -17.57 7.07
CA PHE A 159 12.79 -16.66 7.08
C PHE A 159 13.34 -16.33 8.47
N GLY A 160 12.63 -16.73 9.54
CA GLY A 160 13.14 -16.55 10.89
C GLY A 160 14.30 -17.51 11.16
N ASN A 161 15.42 -17.01 11.70
CA ASN A 161 16.51 -17.86 12.16
C ASN A 161 15.95 -18.92 13.14
N GLY A 162 16.07 -20.19 12.75
CA GLY A 162 15.61 -21.31 13.56
C GLY A 162 16.39 -21.38 14.86
N THR A 163 15.73 -21.12 15.99
CA THR A 163 16.23 -21.61 17.27
C THR A 163 15.86 -23.08 17.35
N GLU A 164 16.85 -23.95 17.18
CA GLU A 164 16.76 -25.31 17.69
C GLU A 164 16.41 -25.25 19.19
N ALA A 165 15.49 -26.11 19.60
CA ALA A 165 15.08 -26.26 20.98
C ALA A 165 16.26 -26.81 21.81
N GLY A 166 17.02 -25.93 22.47
CA GLY A 166 18.06 -26.38 23.41
C GLY A 166 19.11 -25.32 23.73
N GLY A 167 18.83 -24.41 24.65
CA GLY A 167 19.85 -23.54 25.26
C GLY A 167 19.25 -22.30 25.94
N GLU A 168 19.53 -22.12 27.22
CA GLU A 168 18.99 -21.07 28.11
C GLU A 168 19.46 -19.63 27.81
N ALA A 169 20.02 -19.36 26.63
CA ALA A 169 20.30 -18.00 26.20
C ALA A 169 19.25 -17.60 25.16
N ALA A 170 18.34 -16.69 25.53
CA ALA A 170 17.41 -16.06 24.60
C ALA A 170 18.19 -15.28 23.55
N VAL A 171 18.60 -15.95 22.47
CA VAL A 171 19.11 -15.32 21.26
C VAL A 171 17.98 -14.42 20.78
N LYS A 172 18.23 -13.11 20.72
CA LYS A 172 17.31 -12.13 20.12
C LYS A 172 16.99 -12.65 18.72
N LYS A 173 15.78 -13.18 18.54
CA LYS A 173 15.35 -13.69 17.23
C LYS A 173 15.44 -12.51 16.26
N GLU A 174 16.34 -12.61 15.28
CA GLU A 174 16.46 -11.59 14.24
C GLU A 174 15.11 -11.44 13.55
N SER A 175 14.75 -10.17 13.29
CA SER A 175 13.53 -9.87 12.58
C SER A 175 13.65 -10.33 11.14
N VAL A 176 12.55 -10.79 10.57
CA VAL A 176 12.48 -11.27 9.18
C VAL A 176 12.43 -10.15 8.15
N HIS A 177 12.47 -8.88 8.57
CA HIS A 177 12.43 -7.70 7.69
C HIS A 177 11.48 -7.89 6.48
N LEU A 178 10.20 -8.13 6.78
CA LEU A 178 9.22 -8.65 5.82
C LEU A 178 8.58 -7.52 5.02
N PHE A 179 8.48 -7.69 3.70
CA PHE A 179 7.60 -6.94 2.82
C PHE A 179 6.73 -7.91 2.00
N LEU A 180 5.51 -8.18 2.47
CA LEU A 180 4.60 -9.17 1.89
C LEU A 180 3.43 -8.48 1.18
N GLY A 181 3.13 -8.90 -0.04
CA GLY A 181 1.97 -8.42 -0.80
C GLY A 181 1.94 -9.09 -2.17
N HIS A 182 1.24 -8.52 -3.14
CA HIS A 182 1.44 -8.91 -4.54
C HIS A 182 2.65 -8.15 -5.09
N VAL A 183 3.86 -8.68 -4.88
CA VAL A 183 5.10 -7.96 -5.20
C VAL A 183 5.53 -8.20 -6.65
N GLU A 184 5.85 -7.11 -7.35
CA GLU A 184 6.47 -7.11 -8.67
C GLU A 184 7.77 -6.30 -8.63
N ALA A 185 8.71 -6.61 -9.52
CA ALA A 185 9.97 -5.88 -9.68
C ALA A 185 10.30 -5.69 -11.16
N GLY A 186 11.12 -4.70 -11.48
CA GLY A 186 11.58 -4.48 -12.86
C GLY A 186 10.60 -3.70 -13.74
N GLY A 187 9.48 -3.25 -13.18
CA GLY A 187 8.52 -2.37 -13.86
C GLY A 187 9.18 -1.08 -14.33
N GLN A 188 8.85 -0.61 -15.53
CA GLN A 188 9.40 0.63 -16.08
C GLN A 188 8.47 1.81 -15.79
N PRO A 189 9.01 3.00 -15.46
CA PRO A 189 8.19 4.19 -15.30
C PRO A 189 7.47 4.51 -16.60
N ASN A 190 6.16 4.73 -16.53
CA ASN A 190 5.40 5.12 -17.71
C ASN A 190 5.74 6.58 -18.06
N ARG A 191 6.23 6.81 -19.28
CA ARG A 191 6.64 8.14 -19.78
C ARG A 191 5.60 8.80 -20.67
N ASP A 192 4.44 8.19 -20.86
CA ASP A 192 3.32 8.78 -21.59
C ASP A 192 2.57 9.79 -20.70
N PRO A 193 2.59 11.10 -21.00
CA PRO A 193 1.91 12.12 -20.20
C PRO A 193 0.38 11.97 -20.14
N GLN A 194 -0.21 11.15 -21.01
CA GLN A 194 -1.65 10.85 -21.00
C GLN A 194 -2.01 9.71 -20.04
N SER A 195 -1.02 8.99 -19.51
CA SER A 195 -1.26 7.92 -18.56
C SER A 195 -1.56 8.48 -17.17
N GLN A 196 -2.56 7.91 -16.49
CA GLN A 196 -2.76 8.15 -15.06
C GLN A 196 -1.55 7.69 -14.20
N TRP A 197 -0.68 6.86 -14.79
CA TRP A 197 0.55 6.34 -14.17
C TRP A 197 1.81 7.04 -14.67
N TYR A 198 1.67 8.21 -15.31
CA TYR A 198 2.79 8.98 -15.84
C TYR A 198 3.80 9.31 -14.73
N VAL A 199 5.09 9.14 -15.05
CA VAL A 199 6.21 9.51 -14.19
C VAL A 199 7.10 10.50 -14.92
N ASP A 200 7.25 11.67 -14.31
CA ASP A 200 8.16 12.71 -14.79
C ASP A 200 9.61 12.18 -14.82
N PRO A 201 10.37 12.38 -15.93
CA PRO A 201 11.80 12.09 -15.98
C PRO A 201 12.63 12.67 -14.83
N MET A 202 12.18 13.77 -14.22
CA MET A 202 12.80 14.36 -13.05
C MET A 202 12.50 13.59 -11.76
N ASP A 203 11.33 12.98 -11.64
CA ASP A 203 10.97 12.22 -10.44
C ASP A 203 11.73 10.89 -10.40
N TRP A 204 11.87 10.23 -11.55
CA TRP A 204 12.53 8.93 -11.64
C TRP A 204 13.60 8.87 -12.73
N PRO A 205 14.83 8.42 -12.44
CA PRO A 205 15.91 8.40 -13.43
C PRO A 205 15.57 7.61 -14.69
N ALA A 206 16.01 8.09 -15.85
CA ALA A 206 15.89 7.33 -17.10
C ALA A 206 16.68 6.00 -17.01
N GLY A 207 16.10 4.92 -17.54
CA GLY A 207 16.73 3.60 -17.56
C GLY A 207 16.77 2.85 -16.22
N ARG A 208 16.33 3.47 -15.11
CA ARG A 208 16.22 2.80 -13.81
C ARG A 208 14.83 2.13 -13.70
N PRO A 209 14.74 0.79 -13.57
CA PRO A 209 13.48 0.14 -13.25
C PRO A 209 13.01 0.50 -11.83
N PHE A 210 11.72 0.34 -11.56
CA PHE A 210 11.20 0.36 -10.19
C PHE A 210 11.81 -0.78 -9.36
N PRO A 211 12.04 -0.55 -8.05
CA PRO A 211 12.41 -1.61 -7.11
C PRO A 211 11.26 -2.60 -6.95
N ALA A 212 11.42 -3.60 -6.08
CA ALA A 212 10.29 -4.43 -5.67
C ALA A 212 9.19 -3.54 -5.04
N TRP A 213 7.97 -3.62 -5.55
CA TRP A 213 6.80 -2.88 -5.08
C TRP A 213 5.58 -3.78 -5.04
N ALA A 214 4.66 -3.54 -4.11
CA ALA A 214 3.46 -4.35 -3.95
C ALA A 214 2.26 -3.65 -4.60
N HIS A 215 1.50 -4.35 -5.45
CA HIS A 215 0.29 -3.80 -6.04
C HIS A 215 -0.75 -3.41 -4.97
N GLY A 216 -1.56 -2.38 -5.27
CA GLY A 216 -2.50 -1.72 -4.35
C GLY A 216 -3.61 -2.56 -3.69
N ALA A 217 -3.65 -3.89 -3.85
CA ALA A 217 -4.52 -4.75 -3.03
C ALA A 217 -4.20 -4.63 -1.53
N GLY A 218 -2.97 -4.24 -1.20
CA GLY A 218 -2.46 -4.08 0.15
C GLY A 218 -1.16 -4.84 0.36
N TYR A 219 -0.48 -4.51 1.44
CA TYR A 219 0.79 -5.12 1.80
C TYR A 219 1.05 -5.08 3.31
N VAL A 220 1.91 -5.97 3.76
CA VAL A 220 2.36 -6.11 5.14
C VAL A 220 3.85 -5.76 5.22
N LEU A 221 4.21 -4.91 6.18
CA LEU A 221 5.59 -4.66 6.59
C LEU A 221 5.83 -5.21 7.98
N SER A 222 7.01 -5.77 8.26
CA SER A 222 7.42 -5.97 9.65
C SER A 222 7.62 -4.62 10.35
N ILE A 223 7.35 -4.56 11.66
CA ILE A 223 7.29 -3.30 12.41
C ILE A 223 8.64 -2.54 12.43
N ASP A 224 9.75 -3.25 12.43
CA ASP A 224 11.10 -2.68 12.36
C ASP A 224 11.39 -2.02 11.01
N LEU A 225 10.97 -2.64 9.91
CA LEU A 225 11.03 -2.04 8.58
C LEU A 225 10.14 -0.79 8.50
N ALA A 226 8.93 -0.87 9.06
CA ALA A 226 8.03 0.30 9.15
C ALA A 226 8.63 1.44 9.99
N ARG A 227 9.32 1.14 11.09
CA ARG A 227 10.03 2.14 11.93
C ARG A 227 11.14 2.84 11.16
N GLU A 228 11.96 2.11 10.42
CA GLU A 228 13.02 2.71 9.61
C GLU A 228 12.47 3.62 8.50
N VAL A 229 11.37 3.19 7.86
CA VAL A 229 10.65 4.02 6.89
C VAL A 229 10.15 5.31 7.55
N ALA A 230 9.49 5.20 8.70
CA ALA A 230 8.94 6.32 9.45
C ALA A 230 10.01 7.29 9.98
N ALA A 231 11.19 6.77 10.35
CA ALA A 231 12.29 7.54 10.94
C ALA A 231 12.99 8.50 9.97
N GLY A 232 12.77 8.37 8.66
CA GLY A 232 13.29 9.31 7.68
C GLY A 232 13.66 8.72 6.33
N ALA A 233 13.68 7.39 6.19
CA ALA A 233 14.00 6.77 4.90
C ALA A 233 13.06 7.24 3.79
N ALA A 234 11.78 7.49 4.10
CA ALA A 234 10.83 8.05 3.14
C ALA A 234 11.30 9.39 2.55
N LEU A 235 11.87 10.26 3.39
CA LEU A 235 12.38 11.57 2.98
C LEU A 235 13.76 11.44 2.30
N MET A 236 14.60 10.52 2.75
CA MET A 236 15.95 10.31 2.19
C MET A 236 15.92 9.62 0.82
N ALA A 237 14.93 8.77 0.60
CA ALA A 237 14.66 8.17 -0.70
C ALA A 237 13.95 9.15 -1.66
N SER A 238 13.44 10.27 -1.14
CA SER A 238 12.84 11.34 -1.95
C SER A 238 13.90 12.25 -2.54
N ARG A 239 13.59 12.92 -3.66
CA ARG A 239 14.56 13.75 -4.38
C ARG A 239 14.88 15.04 -3.62
N PRO A 240 16.16 15.34 -3.33
CA PRO A 240 16.54 16.58 -2.63
C PRO A 240 16.18 17.86 -3.40
N GLU A 241 16.22 17.80 -4.74
CA GLU A 241 16.06 18.97 -5.62
C GLU A 241 14.60 19.43 -5.83
N ARG A 242 13.59 18.65 -5.38
CA ARG A 242 12.16 18.97 -5.53
C ARG A 242 11.47 19.14 -4.17
N ASP A 243 12.07 19.97 -3.31
CA ASP A 243 11.50 20.37 -2.01
C ASP A 243 11.14 19.20 -1.07
N ARG A 244 11.87 18.06 -1.16
CA ARG A 244 11.62 16.84 -0.36
C ARG A 244 10.21 16.26 -0.56
N ARG A 245 9.58 16.52 -1.71
CA ARG A 245 8.30 15.90 -2.07
C ARG A 245 8.45 14.38 -2.24
N LEU A 246 7.49 13.63 -1.69
CA LEU A 246 7.44 12.18 -1.84
C LEU A 246 7.09 11.79 -3.28
N PHE A 247 7.58 10.64 -3.74
CA PHE A 247 7.22 10.10 -5.05
C PHE A 247 5.71 9.79 -5.10
N PRO A 248 4.97 10.23 -6.14
CA PRO A 248 3.50 10.27 -6.10
C PRO A 248 2.80 8.92 -6.28
N LEU A 249 3.49 7.90 -6.82
CA LEU A 249 2.94 6.55 -6.92
C LEU A 249 3.24 5.82 -5.60
N GLU A 250 2.26 5.74 -4.72
CA GLU A 250 2.41 5.26 -3.35
C GLU A 250 3.09 3.88 -3.25
N ASP A 251 2.57 2.88 -3.95
CA ASP A 251 3.12 1.52 -3.92
C ASP A 251 4.61 1.47 -4.30
N VAL A 252 5.00 2.25 -5.31
CA VAL A 252 6.39 2.35 -5.80
C VAL A 252 7.25 3.17 -4.84
N ALA A 253 6.68 4.21 -4.22
CA ALA A 253 7.36 5.00 -3.20
C ALA A 253 7.75 4.11 -2.01
N VAL A 254 6.82 3.29 -1.51
CA VAL A 254 7.09 2.33 -0.43
C VAL A 254 8.18 1.35 -0.81
N GLY A 255 8.12 0.77 -2.01
CA GLY A 255 9.18 -0.11 -2.53
C GLY A 255 10.56 0.58 -2.54
N SER A 256 10.61 1.87 -2.89
CA SER A 256 11.83 2.67 -2.89
C SER A 256 12.36 2.97 -1.49
N TRP A 257 11.46 3.18 -0.52
CA TRP A 257 11.84 3.40 0.88
C TRP A 257 12.40 2.11 1.49
N VAL A 258 11.76 0.98 1.19
CA VAL A 258 12.21 -0.35 1.62
C VAL A 258 13.58 -0.69 1.02
N GLU A 259 13.77 -0.46 -0.28
CA GLU A 259 15.08 -0.64 -0.94
C GLU A 259 16.16 0.27 -0.30
N TRP A 260 15.82 1.52 0.02
CA TRP A 260 16.73 2.43 0.70
C TRP A 260 17.13 1.89 2.07
N VAL A 261 16.18 1.44 2.89
CA VAL A 261 16.44 0.87 4.23
C VAL A 261 17.32 -0.37 4.13
N ALA A 262 17.01 -1.27 3.20
CA ALA A 262 17.81 -2.48 2.98
C ALA A 262 19.28 -2.14 2.72
N ARG A 263 19.53 -1.15 1.84
CA ARG A 263 20.88 -0.69 1.52
C ARG A 263 21.55 0.03 2.69
N ASP A 264 20.86 0.98 3.32
CA ASP A 264 21.40 1.85 4.37
C ASP A 264 21.76 1.06 5.63
N ARG A 265 20.88 0.12 6.02
CA ARG A 265 21.07 -0.72 7.20
C ARG A 265 21.86 -2.00 6.93
N GLY A 266 22.12 -2.33 5.65
CA GLY A 266 22.69 -3.62 5.26
C GLY A 266 21.76 -4.81 5.58
N TRP A 267 20.45 -4.56 5.60
CA TRP A 267 19.44 -5.58 5.93
C TRP A 267 19.09 -6.44 4.72
N VAL A 268 18.88 -7.74 4.98
CA VAL A 268 18.19 -8.61 4.03
C VAL A 268 16.70 -8.43 4.22
N VAL A 269 16.06 -7.70 3.30
CA VAL A 269 14.60 -7.54 3.29
C VAL A 269 13.99 -8.65 2.44
N HIS A 270 13.02 -9.37 3.02
CA HIS A 270 12.29 -10.44 2.35
C HIS A 270 11.03 -9.89 1.67
N ALA A 271 11.18 -9.51 0.39
CA ALA A 271 10.06 -9.07 -0.45
C ALA A 271 9.31 -10.29 -1.03
N LEU A 272 8.20 -10.68 -0.42
CA LEU A 272 7.45 -11.88 -0.75
C LEU A 272 6.22 -11.55 -1.58
N SER A 273 6.11 -12.16 -2.77
CA SER A 273 4.93 -12.06 -3.60
C SER A 273 3.93 -13.19 -3.31
N ASP A 274 2.72 -12.82 -2.92
CA ASP A 274 1.57 -13.71 -2.77
C ASP A 274 0.41 -13.22 -3.65
N ALA A 275 0.11 -13.98 -4.70
CA ALA A 275 -0.94 -13.65 -5.66
C ALA A 275 -2.36 -13.68 -5.07
N ARG A 276 -2.52 -14.11 -3.82
CA ARG A 276 -3.77 -14.03 -3.04
C ARG A 276 -4.04 -12.63 -2.49
N PHE A 277 -3.07 -11.71 -2.58
CA PHE A 277 -3.35 -10.27 -2.56
C PHE A 277 -3.88 -9.92 -3.97
N ASP A 278 -5.19 -10.03 -4.15
CA ASP A 278 -5.86 -9.91 -5.44
C ASP A 278 -6.19 -8.46 -5.75
N PHE A 279 -5.35 -7.81 -6.56
CA PHE A 279 -5.59 -6.45 -7.05
C PHE A 279 -6.54 -6.39 -8.26
N ALA A 280 -7.11 -7.52 -8.68
CA ALA A 280 -8.02 -7.61 -9.82
C ALA A 280 -9.46 -7.97 -9.42
N GLY A 281 -9.72 -8.12 -8.12
CA GLY A 281 -11.05 -8.37 -7.60
C GLY A 281 -11.07 -9.31 -6.42
N CYS A 282 -11.83 -10.40 -6.56
CA CYS A 282 -12.15 -11.33 -5.48
C CYS A 282 -12.14 -12.77 -6.00
N ARG A 283 -11.38 -13.64 -5.34
CA ARG A 283 -11.34 -15.10 -5.52
C ARG A 283 -11.43 -15.81 -4.17
N SER A 284 -11.89 -17.07 -4.18
CA SER A 284 -12.25 -17.82 -2.97
C SER A 284 -11.12 -18.02 -1.96
N LEU A 285 -9.85 -17.95 -2.38
CA LEU A 285 -8.68 -18.20 -1.54
C LEU A 285 -7.83 -16.94 -1.30
N ASP A 286 -8.38 -15.77 -1.60
CA ASP A 286 -7.66 -14.51 -1.39
C ASP A 286 -7.28 -14.34 0.09
N VAL A 287 -6.15 -13.68 0.31
CA VAL A 287 -5.73 -13.12 1.57
C VAL A 287 -6.30 -11.69 1.68
N VAL A 288 -6.26 -10.94 0.59
CA VAL A 288 -6.95 -9.67 0.43
C VAL A 288 -7.63 -9.65 -0.93
N SER A 289 -8.92 -9.33 -0.97
CA SER A 289 -9.66 -9.02 -2.20
C SER A 289 -9.80 -7.50 -2.34
N HIS A 290 -9.60 -6.95 -3.54
CA HIS A 290 -9.59 -5.50 -3.80
C HIS A 290 -10.78 -5.05 -4.65
N TYR A 291 -11.11 -3.76 -4.67
CA TYR A 291 -12.30 -3.18 -5.33
C TYR A 291 -13.66 -3.67 -4.77
N VAL A 292 -13.70 -4.01 -3.48
CA VAL A 292 -14.88 -4.47 -2.73
C VAL A 292 -15.76 -3.29 -2.34
N ALA A 293 -16.94 -3.23 -2.96
CA ALA A 293 -17.96 -2.27 -2.61
C ALA A 293 -18.42 -2.44 -1.15
N ALA A 294 -18.81 -1.33 -0.51
CA ALA A 294 -19.21 -1.29 0.90
C ALA A 294 -20.31 -2.33 1.23
N GLU A 295 -21.29 -2.49 0.34
CA GLU A 295 -22.42 -3.39 0.51
C GLU A 295 -22.00 -4.88 0.42
N ALA A 296 -20.87 -5.16 -0.24
CA ALA A 296 -20.35 -6.52 -0.39
C ALA A 296 -19.50 -6.98 0.82
N GLN A 297 -18.94 -6.04 1.60
CA GLN A 297 -18.03 -6.33 2.71
C GLN A 297 -18.67 -7.28 3.75
N ALA A 298 -19.88 -6.97 4.19
CA ALA A 298 -20.61 -7.77 5.18
C ALA A 298 -20.95 -9.18 4.66
N CYS A 299 -21.31 -9.29 3.37
CA CYS A 299 -21.55 -10.59 2.75
C CYS A 299 -20.26 -11.42 2.67
N LEU A 300 -19.14 -10.83 2.21
CA LEU A 300 -17.87 -11.56 2.10
C LEU A 300 -17.42 -12.05 3.47
N TRP A 301 -17.59 -11.21 4.50
CA TRP A 301 -17.29 -11.57 5.88
C TRP A 301 -18.11 -12.77 6.37
N THR A 302 -19.44 -12.67 6.29
CA THR A 302 -20.34 -13.72 6.80
C THR A 302 -20.33 -14.99 5.96
N SER A 303 -19.91 -14.92 4.70
CA SER A 303 -19.80 -16.08 3.81
C SER A 303 -18.42 -16.76 3.82
N GLY A 304 -17.47 -16.27 4.62
CA GLY A 304 -16.10 -16.79 4.64
C GLY A 304 -15.31 -16.49 3.36
N GLY A 305 -15.66 -15.42 2.65
CA GLY A 305 -15.02 -14.98 1.41
C GLY A 305 -15.58 -15.58 0.13
N ASP A 306 -16.86 -15.97 0.09
CA ASP A 306 -17.47 -16.49 -1.13
C ASP A 306 -17.88 -15.37 -2.08
N CYS A 307 -16.95 -14.96 -2.93
CA CYS A 307 -17.13 -13.91 -3.94
C CYS A 307 -18.35 -14.14 -4.86
N ARG A 308 -18.75 -15.40 -5.11
CA ARG A 308 -19.89 -15.70 -5.99
C ARG A 308 -21.21 -15.31 -5.35
N LYS A 309 -21.34 -15.48 -4.03
CA LYS A 309 -22.55 -15.13 -3.27
C LYS A 309 -22.68 -13.63 -3.08
N CYS A 310 -21.57 -12.91 -3.04
CA CYS A 310 -21.51 -11.49 -2.68
C CYS A 310 -21.39 -10.55 -3.89
N ARG A 311 -21.63 -11.06 -5.10
CA ARG A 311 -21.49 -10.30 -6.33
C ARG A 311 -22.57 -9.23 -6.44
N VAL A 312 -22.16 -7.96 -6.30
CA VAL A 312 -23.04 -6.81 -6.54
C VAL A 312 -23.21 -6.59 -8.04
N ARG A 313 -24.44 -6.33 -8.50
CA ARG A 313 -24.74 -6.00 -9.90
C ARG A 313 -23.97 -4.75 -10.32
N GLY A 314 -23.23 -4.81 -11.43
CA GLY A 314 -22.44 -3.69 -11.95
C GLY A 314 -20.95 -3.71 -11.58
N ASN A 315 -20.54 -4.44 -10.55
CA ASN A 315 -19.11 -4.63 -10.27
C ASN A 315 -18.49 -5.63 -11.24
N LYS A 316 -17.49 -5.17 -11.99
CA LYS A 316 -16.64 -6.01 -12.85
C LYS A 316 -15.62 -6.76 -11.99
N TRP A 317 -16.10 -7.62 -11.10
CA TRP A 317 -15.28 -8.72 -10.58
C TRP A 317 -14.87 -9.55 -11.79
N ALA A 318 -13.58 -9.62 -12.10
CA ALA A 318 -13.09 -10.39 -13.22
C ALA A 318 -13.57 -11.84 -13.06
N ASP A 319 -14.43 -12.30 -13.96
CA ASP A 319 -14.69 -13.72 -14.11
C ASP A 319 -13.35 -14.37 -14.51
N PRO A 320 -12.79 -15.31 -13.72
CA PRO A 320 -11.50 -15.94 -14.01
C PRO A 320 -11.46 -16.56 -15.41
N SER A 321 -12.61 -16.95 -15.96
CA SER A 321 -12.73 -17.58 -17.26
C SER A 321 -12.54 -16.62 -18.44
N GLY A 322 -12.68 -15.30 -18.25
CA GLY A 322 -12.49 -14.28 -19.29
C GLY A 322 -11.05 -13.80 -19.42
N ALA A 323 -10.35 -13.61 -18.29
CA ALA A 323 -8.96 -13.16 -18.24
C ALA A 323 -7.98 -14.22 -18.75
N LEU A 324 -8.22 -15.50 -18.43
CA LEU A 324 -7.40 -16.61 -18.95
C LEU A 324 -7.59 -16.80 -20.46
N ARG A 325 -8.82 -16.64 -20.98
CA ARG A 325 -9.10 -16.71 -22.43
C ARG A 325 -8.44 -15.58 -23.20
N SER A 326 -8.42 -14.37 -22.66
CA SER A 326 -7.79 -13.21 -23.30
C SER A 326 -6.25 -13.25 -23.22
N ARG A 327 -5.67 -13.80 -22.13
CA ARG A 327 -4.22 -14.05 -22.01
C ARG A 327 -3.75 -15.21 -22.93
N LEU A 328 -4.52 -16.29 -23.03
CA LEU A 328 -4.28 -17.39 -24.00
C LEU A 328 -4.49 -16.94 -25.46
N ALA A 329 -5.43 -16.03 -25.73
CA ALA A 329 -5.63 -15.46 -27.07
C ALA A 329 -4.46 -14.55 -27.49
N ARG A 330 -3.86 -13.78 -26.56
CA ARG A 330 -2.63 -13.01 -26.80
C ARG A 330 -1.42 -13.91 -27.04
N LEU A 331 -1.27 -14.99 -26.27
CA LEU A 331 -0.21 -15.99 -26.48
C LEU A 331 -0.36 -16.78 -27.79
N LYS A 332 -1.59 -17.05 -28.24
CA LYS A 332 -1.85 -17.66 -29.56
C LYS A 332 -1.64 -16.69 -30.73
N LYS A 333 -1.88 -15.38 -30.56
CA LYS A 333 -1.57 -14.35 -31.57
C LYS A 333 -0.06 -14.09 -31.70
N GLY A 334 0.72 -14.25 -30.63
CA GLY A 334 2.18 -14.10 -30.64
C GLY A 334 2.97 -15.29 -31.22
N ARG A 335 2.31 -16.39 -31.63
CA ARG A 335 2.96 -17.60 -32.16
C ARG A 335 2.87 -17.78 -33.67
N ARG A 336 2.56 -16.73 -34.46
CA ARG A 336 2.69 -16.82 -35.92
C ARG A 336 4.05 -16.26 -36.38
N ARG A 337 4.87 -17.20 -36.86
CA ARG A 337 6.08 -17.08 -37.69
C ARG A 337 7.25 -16.30 -37.12
N VAL A 338 8.12 -17.03 -36.43
CA VAL A 338 9.55 -16.92 -36.73
C VAL A 338 9.81 -18.08 -37.70
N ASP A 339 9.83 -17.78 -39.00
CA ASP A 339 10.23 -18.75 -40.01
C ASP A 339 11.70 -19.12 -39.76
N ALA A 340 11.95 -20.42 -39.60
CA ALA A 340 13.27 -21.00 -39.49
C ALA A 340 13.97 -20.91 -40.87
N GLY A 341 14.75 -19.85 -41.07
CA GLY A 341 15.72 -19.77 -42.16
C GLY A 341 17.02 -20.42 -41.74
N GLY A 342 17.11 -21.74 -41.89
CA GLY A 342 18.35 -22.50 -41.73
C GLY A 342 18.54 -23.47 -42.88
N GLY A 343 19.67 -23.33 -43.60
CA GLY A 343 20.34 -24.47 -44.24
C GLY A 343 20.49 -24.47 -45.77
N ALA A 344 21.66 -23.98 -46.20
CA ALA A 344 22.66 -24.69 -47.02
C ALA A 344 22.53 -24.89 -48.56
N GLN A 345 23.73 -25.00 -49.14
CA GLN A 345 24.18 -25.53 -50.45
C GLN A 345 24.29 -24.50 -51.60
N ALA A 346 25.51 -24.11 -52.00
CA ALA A 346 26.56 -24.84 -52.74
C ALA A 346 26.33 -24.83 -54.25
N ALA A 347 27.03 -23.93 -54.93
CA ALA A 347 27.71 -24.07 -56.23
C ALA A 347 28.43 -22.75 -56.54
#